data_AF-A0A524N251-F1
#
_entry.id   AF-A0A524N251-F1
#
_cell.length_a   1.000
_cell.length_b   1.000
_cell.length_c   1.000
_cell.angle_alpha   90.00
_cell.angle_beta   90.00
_cell.angle_gamma   90.00
#
_symmetry.space_group_name_H-M   'P 1'
#
loop_
_entity.id
_entity.type
_entity.pdbx_description
1 polymer ?
#
loop_
_entity_poly.entity_id
_entity_poly.type
_entity_poly.pdbx_seq_one_letter_code
_entity_poly.pdbx_strand_id
1 'polypeptide(L)'
;IDDGGQALIFMESRRRAESTARATASALKKRLSKRQETELHRISAEISAHGEKTRLTDDLAETVSKGAAFHHAGLNREHRRIIETAFKQGYIKILCATPTLAAGVNLPARTVVIGNYKRFMAGYGMQPIKVMEYKQMSGRAGRPQYDKEGIAILIASSEDEQDYLMEDYILSNPERIDSRLAQESALRGHTLAAISSDYAHSENSLLDFFGSTFYGYNYPTAGIKLILGSILRYLSREGMLEYDGDRLKATDFGRRVSELYIDPLTAVVLRDGLKQGALDVTDFTWLHLICHTPDMRPILRPRRNDMELVETYLEEHRDEIAIHLTEGYDYIDYEESLGEVKTAMVLEAWINEVSENDLLERYNVQPGDRYSAVTNGEWLLYSAHELAKTLGMPESRRHLIELRTRVKHGVSKNLLPLVRIKGIGRVRAQILYNSGYTTHEKLKRADLRQLTALPLIGPKLAKTIKEQVGGLVDEQEWKRLDSIVAEQSSLSSFIEEKPEEDEKHEEDYF
;
A
#
# COMPACT_ATOMS: atom_id res chain seq x y z
N ILE A 1 -24.54 -19.82 7.41
CA ILE A 1 -23.33 -20.67 7.35
C ILE A 1 -23.72 -22.13 7.30
N ASP A 2 -24.64 -22.55 8.18
CA ASP A 2 -25.18 -23.93 8.21
C ASP A 2 -25.73 -24.36 6.84
N ASP A 3 -26.36 -23.45 6.09
CA ASP A 3 -26.85 -23.71 4.72
C ASP A 3 -25.80 -23.44 3.60
N GLY A 4 -24.50 -23.57 3.91
CA GLY A 4 -23.40 -23.39 2.96
C GLY A 4 -23.15 -21.97 2.45
N GLY A 5 -23.82 -20.96 3.03
CA GLY A 5 -23.63 -19.54 2.71
C GLY A 5 -22.35 -18.94 3.31
N GLN A 6 -21.92 -17.81 2.75
CA GLN A 6 -20.82 -16.99 3.24
C GLN A 6 -21.31 -15.59 3.65
N ALA A 7 -20.59 -14.95 4.56
CA ALA A 7 -20.88 -13.59 5.00
C ALA A 7 -19.70 -12.64 4.79
N LEU A 8 -20.00 -11.41 4.38
CA LEU A 8 -19.07 -10.29 4.30
C LEU A 8 -19.47 -9.24 5.33
N ILE A 9 -18.56 -8.87 6.22
CA ILE A 9 -18.83 -7.92 7.31
C ILE A 9 -17.97 -6.68 7.12
N PHE A 10 -18.58 -5.54 6.85
CA PHE A 10 -17.88 -4.26 6.72
C PHE A 10 -17.77 -3.56 8.09
N MET A 11 -16.54 -3.19 8.43
CA MET A 11 -16.18 -2.50 9.67
C MET A 11 -15.47 -1.17 9.37
N GLU A 12 -15.68 -0.17 10.21
CA GLU A 12 -15.22 1.21 10.06
C GLU A 12 -13.70 1.40 10.17
N SER A 13 -12.98 0.44 10.74
CA SER A 13 -11.53 0.52 10.92
C SER A 13 -10.85 -0.84 10.82
N ARG A 14 -9.53 -0.83 10.56
CA ARG A 14 -8.71 -2.03 10.44
C ARG A 14 -8.73 -2.86 11.72
N ARG A 15 -8.49 -2.21 12.87
CA ARG A 15 -8.57 -2.84 14.20
C ARG A 15 -9.91 -3.51 14.46
N ARG A 16 -11.00 -2.88 14.01
CA ARG A 16 -12.35 -3.44 14.17
C ARG A 16 -12.56 -4.64 13.26
N ALA A 17 -12.15 -4.57 11.99
CA ALA A 17 -12.16 -5.73 11.08
C ALA A 17 -11.37 -6.92 11.63
N GLU A 18 -10.15 -6.69 12.13
CA GLU A 18 -9.31 -7.71 12.79
C GLU A 18 -10.01 -8.31 14.02
N SER A 19 -10.54 -7.46 14.92
CA SER A 19 -11.22 -7.94 16.13
C SER A 19 -12.51 -8.72 15.85
N THR A 20 -13.29 -8.29 14.86
CA THR A 20 -14.51 -8.98 14.43
C THR A 20 -14.16 -10.31 13.75
N ALA A 21 -13.06 -10.38 13.00
CA ALA A 21 -12.58 -11.64 12.43
C ALA A 21 -12.19 -12.65 13.53
N ARG A 22 -11.50 -12.23 14.59
CA ARG A 22 -11.19 -13.11 15.74
C ARG A 22 -12.45 -13.62 16.45
N ALA A 23 -13.42 -12.73 16.67
CA ALA A 23 -14.69 -13.11 17.30
C ALA A 23 -15.48 -14.11 16.44
N THR A 24 -15.56 -13.86 15.14
CA THR A 24 -16.28 -14.73 14.20
C THR A 24 -15.56 -16.05 13.93
N ALA A 25 -14.22 -16.06 13.88
CA ALA A 25 -13.41 -17.28 13.88
C ALA A 25 -13.74 -18.19 15.08
N SER A 26 -13.85 -17.60 16.27
CA SER A 26 -14.19 -18.34 17.48
C SER A 26 -15.59 -18.93 17.42
N ALA A 27 -16.55 -18.20 16.86
CA ALA A 27 -17.93 -18.66 16.65
C ALA A 27 -18.05 -19.77 15.58
N LEU A 28 -17.12 -19.83 14.62
CA LEU A 28 -17.08 -20.83 13.54
C LEU A 28 -16.48 -22.17 13.95
N LYS A 29 -15.63 -22.22 14.98
CA LYS A 29 -14.80 -23.39 15.32
C LYS A 29 -15.54 -24.73 15.38
N LYS A 30 -16.81 -24.76 15.82
CA LYS A 30 -17.61 -26.00 15.94
C LYS A 30 -18.56 -26.25 14.76
N ARG A 31 -18.46 -25.45 13.69
CA ARG A 31 -19.36 -25.48 12.53
C ARG A 31 -18.65 -25.90 11.24
N LEU A 32 -17.35 -26.15 11.29
CA LEU A 32 -16.55 -26.58 10.16
C LEU A 32 -16.41 -28.11 10.17
N SER A 33 -16.43 -28.71 8.98
CA SER A 33 -16.09 -30.12 8.80
C SER A 33 -14.56 -30.31 8.81
N LYS A 34 -14.09 -31.52 9.19
CA LYS A 34 -12.64 -31.86 9.16
C LYS A 34 -11.97 -31.57 7.82
N ARG A 35 -12.68 -31.82 6.71
CA ARG A 35 -12.18 -31.50 5.36
C ARG A 35 -11.98 -30.00 5.15
N GLN A 36 -12.90 -29.16 5.64
CA GLN A 36 -12.76 -27.70 5.55
C GLN A 36 -11.60 -27.22 6.42
N GLU A 37 -11.45 -27.77 7.63
CA GLU A 37 -10.33 -27.44 8.52
C GLU A 37 -8.99 -27.74 7.85
N THR A 38 -8.86 -28.91 7.20
CA THR A 38 -7.63 -29.30 6.49
C THR A 38 -7.25 -28.29 5.40
N GLU A 39 -8.20 -27.89 4.54
CA GLU A 39 -7.94 -26.88 3.50
C GLU A 39 -7.61 -25.51 4.10
N LEU A 40 -8.28 -25.11 5.18
CA LEU A 40 -8.01 -23.83 5.86
C LEU A 40 -6.63 -23.82 6.53
N HIS A 41 -6.17 -24.95 7.08
CA HIS A 41 -4.81 -25.09 7.60
C HIS A 41 -3.77 -24.98 6.49
N ARG A 42 -4.03 -25.56 5.31
CA ARG A 42 -3.16 -25.38 4.14
C ARG A 42 -3.07 -23.92 3.70
N ILE A 43 -4.19 -23.20 3.65
CA ILE A 43 -4.22 -21.76 3.30
C ILE A 43 -3.50 -20.94 4.38
N SER A 44 -3.68 -21.29 5.66
CA SER A 44 -2.97 -20.66 6.79
C SER A 44 -1.44 -20.82 6.68
N ALA A 45 -0.98 -22.02 6.29
CA ALA A 45 0.44 -22.27 6.01
C ALA A 45 0.94 -21.46 4.80
N GLU A 46 0.13 -21.32 3.75
CA GLU A 46 0.47 -20.48 2.59
C GLU A 46 0.64 -19.01 3.00
N ILE A 47 -0.24 -18.47 3.85
CA ILE A 47 -0.13 -17.10 4.38
C ILE A 47 1.18 -16.93 5.16
N SER A 48 1.49 -17.90 6.02
CA SER A 48 2.71 -17.88 6.85
C SER A 48 4.00 -18.00 6.02
N ALA A 49 3.93 -18.64 4.85
CA ALA A 49 5.07 -18.81 3.94
C ALA A 49 5.37 -17.57 3.08
N HIS A 50 4.43 -16.61 2.97
CA HIS A 50 4.59 -15.42 2.13
C HIS A 50 4.82 -14.16 2.97
N GLY A 51 5.97 -13.51 2.77
CA GLY A 51 6.35 -12.25 3.44
C GLY A 51 7.20 -12.47 4.69
N GLU A 52 7.59 -11.37 5.35
CA GLU A 52 8.24 -11.45 6.67
C GLU A 52 7.19 -11.81 7.74
N LYS A 53 7.58 -12.65 8.71
CA LYS A 53 6.71 -13.04 9.82
C LYS A 53 6.45 -11.82 10.71
N THR A 54 5.17 -11.51 10.91
CA THR A 54 4.72 -10.36 11.71
C THR A 54 3.49 -10.76 12.52
N ARG A 55 3.23 -10.05 13.62
CA ARG A 55 2.04 -10.30 14.46
C ARG A 55 0.72 -10.26 13.67
N LEU A 56 0.62 -9.36 12.68
CA LEU A 56 -0.55 -9.26 11.80
C LEU A 56 -0.70 -10.50 10.90
N THR A 57 0.42 -11.05 10.42
CA THR A 57 0.42 -12.27 9.59
C THR A 57 0.03 -13.48 10.42
N ASP A 58 0.55 -13.59 11.64
CA ASP A 58 0.21 -14.67 12.56
C ASP A 58 -1.29 -14.64 12.93
N ASP A 59 -1.84 -13.46 13.24
CA ASP A 59 -3.27 -13.28 13.54
C ASP A 59 -4.16 -13.58 12.31
N LEU A 60 -3.71 -13.18 11.12
CA LEU A 60 -4.40 -13.53 9.88
C LEU A 60 -4.40 -15.05 9.65
N ALA A 61 -3.24 -15.70 9.77
CA ALA A 61 -3.12 -17.13 9.59
C ALA A 61 -3.97 -17.92 10.60
N GLU A 62 -4.03 -17.47 11.86
CA GLU A 62 -4.84 -18.07 12.92
C GLU A 62 -6.34 -17.88 12.68
N THR A 63 -6.78 -16.70 12.24
CA THR A 63 -8.20 -16.48 11.91
C THR A 63 -8.62 -17.33 10.71
N VAL A 64 -7.77 -17.38 9.67
CA VAL A 64 -8.00 -18.17 8.45
C VAL A 64 -8.11 -19.66 8.76
N SER A 65 -7.27 -20.22 9.62
CA SER A 65 -7.35 -21.65 9.98
C SER A 65 -8.69 -22.01 10.64
N LYS A 66 -9.44 -21.02 11.15
CA LYS A 66 -10.75 -21.17 11.79
C LYS A 66 -11.92 -20.71 10.88
N GLY A 67 -11.66 -20.46 9.60
CA GLY A 67 -12.68 -20.18 8.59
C GLY A 67 -13.19 -18.75 8.54
N ALA A 68 -12.58 -17.82 9.29
CA ALA A 68 -12.81 -16.39 9.14
C ALA A 68 -11.53 -15.68 8.66
N ALA A 69 -11.63 -14.46 8.15
CA ALA A 69 -10.45 -13.65 7.82
C ALA A 69 -10.78 -12.17 7.95
N PHE A 70 -9.75 -11.33 8.00
CA PHE A 70 -9.89 -9.88 7.86
C PHE A 70 -9.24 -9.37 6.57
N HIS A 71 -9.76 -8.28 6.00
CA HIS A 71 -9.24 -7.66 4.77
C HIS A 71 -9.22 -6.13 4.85
N HIS A 72 -8.04 -5.55 4.70
CA HIS A 72 -7.86 -4.10 4.66
C HIS A 72 -6.53 -3.71 4.00
N ALA A 73 -6.38 -2.41 3.71
CA ALA A 73 -5.19 -1.85 3.08
C ALA A 73 -3.87 -2.11 3.83
N GLY A 74 -3.92 -2.32 5.15
CA GLY A 74 -2.74 -2.68 5.95
C GLY A 74 -2.13 -4.06 5.67
N LEU A 75 -2.85 -4.97 5.01
CA LEU A 75 -2.31 -6.27 4.60
C LEU A 75 -1.45 -6.13 3.34
N ASN A 76 -0.40 -6.95 3.23
CA ASN A 76 0.38 -7.01 2.00
C ASN A 76 -0.47 -7.56 0.83
N ARG A 77 0.00 -7.33 -0.40
CA ARG A 77 -0.76 -7.68 -1.61
C ARG A 77 -1.00 -9.18 -1.77
N GLU A 78 0.00 -10.01 -1.46
CA GLU A 78 -0.12 -11.46 -1.61
C GLU A 78 -1.11 -12.06 -0.59
N HIS A 79 -1.08 -11.61 0.66
CA HIS A 79 -2.06 -12.01 1.68
C HIS A 79 -3.49 -11.64 1.25
N ARG A 80 -3.69 -10.42 0.74
CA ARG A 80 -5.00 -10.01 0.18
C ARG A 80 -5.43 -10.95 -0.95
N ARG A 81 -4.54 -11.30 -1.89
CA ARG A 81 -4.82 -12.24 -2.99
C ARG A 81 -5.20 -13.63 -2.50
N ILE A 82 -4.49 -14.16 -1.50
CA ILE A 82 -4.77 -15.47 -0.91
C ILE A 82 -6.16 -15.47 -0.27
N ILE A 83 -6.48 -14.47 0.56
CA ILE A 83 -7.79 -14.32 1.21
C ILE A 83 -8.92 -14.19 0.19
N GLU A 84 -8.74 -13.32 -0.82
CA GLU A 84 -9.74 -13.09 -1.87
C GLU A 84 -10.03 -14.39 -2.65
N THR A 85 -8.99 -15.16 -2.97
CA THR A 85 -9.10 -16.45 -3.65
C THR A 85 -9.81 -17.48 -2.79
N ALA A 86 -9.38 -17.63 -1.53
CA ALA A 86 -9.96 -18.58 -0.59
C ALA A 86 -11.42 -18.26 -0.24
N PHE A 87 -11.78 -16.98 -0.16
CA PHE A 87 -13.16 -16.55 0.01
C PHE A 87 -13.99 -16.85 -1.24
N LYS A 88 -13.49 -16.53 -2.44
CA LYS A 88 -14.19 -16.83 -3.69
C LYS A 88 -14.44 -18.33 -3.90
N GLN A 89 -13.51 -19.18 -3.44
CA GLN A 89 -13.64 -20.64 -3.48
C GLN A 89 -14.55 -21.21 -2.39
N GLY A 90 -15.03 -20.39 -1.45
CA GLY A 90 -15.94 -20.82 -0.39
C GLY A 90 -15.27 -21.46 0.81
N TYR A 91 -13.93 -21.47 0.90
CA TYR A 91 -13.20 -21.98 2.05
C TYR A 91 -13.40 -21.07 3.26
N ILE A 92 -13.12 -19.78 3.11
CA ILE A 92 -13.38 -18.77 4.14
C ILE A 92 -14.89 -18.47 4.18
N LYS A 93 -15.51 -18.66 5.35
CA LYS A 93 -16.96 -18.49 5.55
C LYS A 93 -17.36 -17.06 5.92
N ILE A 94 -16.51 -16.37 6.69
CA ILE A 94 -16.73 -14.98 7.09
C ILE A 94 -15.52 -14.15 6.72
N LEU A 95 -15.73 -13.06 5.98
CA LEU A 95 -14.68 -12.07 5.68
C LEU A 95 -15.06 -10.74 6.32
N CYS A 96 -14.22 -10.24 7.24
CA CYS A 96 -14.40 -8.93 7.87
C CYS A 96 -13.52 -7.90 7.17
N ALA A 97 -14.08 -6.88 6.55
CA ALA A 97 -13.33 -5.96 5.71
C ALA A 97 -13.55 -4.49 6.06
N THR A 98 -12.59 -3.64 5.74
CA THR A 98 -12.83 -2.19 5.64
C THR A 98 -13.56 -1.84 4.34
N PRO A 99 -14.27 -0.69 4.25
CA PRO A 99 -15.06 -0.33 3.06
C PRO A 99 -14.28 -0.28 1.74
N THR A 100 -12.95 -0.13 1.78
CA THR A 100 -12.09 -0.14 0.58
C THR A 100 -12.22 -1.42 -0.26
N LEU A 101 -12.57 -2.56 0.35
CA LEU A 101 -12.87 -3.79 -0.39
C LEU A 101 -14.11 -3.62 -1.28
N ALA A 102 -15.06 -2.77 -0.88
CA ALA A 102 -16.35 -2.59 -1.54
C ALA A 102 -16.24 -2.00 -2.96
N ALA A 103 -15.14 -1.31 -3.27
CA ALA A 103 -14.87 -0.73 -4.59
C ALA A 103 -13.84 -1.54 -5.40
N GLY A 104 -13.00 -2.36 -4.75
CA GLY A 104 -11.76 -2.86 -5.37
C GLY A 104 -11.82 -4.27 -5.98
N VAL A 105 -12.70 -5.15 -5.51
CA VAL A 105 -12.69 -6.58 -5.90
C VAL A 105 -14.10 -7.14 -6.00
N ASN A 106 -14.40 -7.95 -7.01
CA ASN A 106 -15.69 -8.64 -7.13
C ASN A 106 -15.77 -9.87 -6.21
N LEU A 107 -16.20 -9.65 -4.96
CA LEU A 107 -16.43 -10.69 -3.95
C LEU A 107 -17.87 -10.58 -3.42
N PRO A 108 -18.85 -11.26 -4.04
CA PRO A 108 -20.20 -11.37 -3.51
C PRO A 108 -20.26 -12.40 -2.37
N ALA A 109 -21.19 -12.20 -1.45
CA ALA A 109 -21.48 -13.13 -0.35
C ALA A 109 -23.00 -13.25 -0.20
N ARG A 110 -23.51 -14.36 0.34
CA ARG A 110 -24.97 -14.50 0.56
C ARG A 110 -25.47 -13.38 1.48
N THR A 111 -24.71 -13.11 2.53
CA THR A 111 -25.04 -12.10 3.53
C THR A 111 -23.97 -11.02 3.57
N VAL A 112 -24.39 -9.76 3.58
CA VAL A 112 -23.55 -8.62 3.90
C VAL A 112 -24.02 -8.00 5.20
N VAL A 113 -23.08 -7.69 6.09
CA VAL A 113 -23.34 -6.97 7.34
C VAL A 113 -22.52 -5.69 7.32
N ILE A 114 -23.16 -4.53 7.53
CA ILE A 114 -22.50 -3.23 7.68
C ILE A 114 -22.56 -2.90 9.17
N GLY A 115 -21.40 -2.98 9.83
CA GLY A 115 -21.32 -2.87 11.29
C GLY A 115 -21.45 -1.46 11.82
N ASN A 116 -21.16 -0.44 11.00
CA ASN A 116 -21.26 0.96 11.38
C ASN A 116 -21.44 1.83 10.12
N TYR A 117 -22.37 2.79 10.17
CA TYR A 117 -22.57 3.79 9.10
C TYR A 117 -21.72 5.05 9.33
N LYS A 118 -20.98 5.15 10.44
CA LYS A 118 -20.07 6.28 10.71
C LYS A 118 -18.62 5.83 10.59
N ARG A 119 -17.77 6.72 10.09
CA ARG A 119 -16.31 6.56 10.06
C ARG A 119 -15.60 7.82 10.55
N PHE A 120 -14.42 7.66 11.13
CA PHE A 120 -13.61 8.80 11.56
C PHE A 120 -13.01 9.51 10.34
N MET A 121 -13.17 10.83 10.30
CA MET A 121 -12.52 11.74 9.36
C MET A 121 -11.63 12.69 10.15
N ALA A 122 -10.34 12.76 9.78
CA ALA A 122 -9.39 13.67 10.42
C ALA A 122 -9.90 15.12 10.34
N GLY A 123 -9.79 15.87 11.45
CA GLY A 123 -10.33 17.23 11.56
C GLY A 123 -11.85 17.34 11.77
N TYR A 124 -12.63 16.29 11.42
CA TYR A 124 -14.10 16.33 11.46
C TYR A 124 -14.73 15.32 12.42
N GLY A 125 -13.96 14.39 12.99
CA GLY A 125 -14.47 13.36 13.90
C GLY A 125 -15.28 12.27 13.21
N MET A 126 -16.20 11.63 13.92
CA MET A 126 -17.06 10.58 13.36
C MET A 126 -18.11 11.17 12.43
N GLN A 127 -18.04 10.84 11.14
CA GLN A 127 -18.92 11.33 10.10
C GLN A 127 -19.71 10.17 9.45
N PRO A 128 -20.97 10.38 9.06
CA PRO A 128 -21.73 9.39 8.29
C PRO A 128 -21.03 9.05 6.96
N ILE A 129 -21.10 7.80 6.54
CA ILE A 129 -20.69 7.38 5.19
C ILE A 129 -21.73 7.86 4.16
N LYS A 130 -21.31 7.93 2.90
CA LYS A 130 -22.25 8.27 1.82
C LYS A 130 -23.26 7.15 1.58
N VAL A 131 -24.46 7.50 1.14
CA VAL A 131 -25.49 6.54 0.71
C VAL A 131 -24.96 5.66 -0.41
N MET A 132 -24.23 6.24 -1.37
CA MET A 132 -23.55 5.47 -2.42
C MET A 132 -22.61 4.40 -1.87
N GLU A 133 -21.86 4.69 -0.80
CA GLU A 133 -20.93 3.74 -0.17
C GLU A 133 -21.69 2.59 0.50
N TYR A 134 -22.79 2.90 1.20
CA TYR A 134 -23.71 1.88 1.71
C TYR A 134 -24.26 0.98 0.60
N LYS A 135 -24.78 1.56 -0.50
CA LYS A 135 -25.35 0.78 -1.62
C LYS A 135 -24.30 -0.11 -2.30
N GLN A 136 -23.05 0.33 -2.39
CA GLN A 136 -21.95 -0.51 -2.90
C GLN A 136 -21.62 -1.68 -1.98
N MET A 137 -21.68 -1.48 -0.66
CA MET A 137 -21.50 -2.56 0.31
C MET A 137 -22.67 -3.54 0.26
N SER A 138 -23.91 -3.04 0.38
CA SER A 138 -25.12 -3.87 0.41
C SER A 138 -25.34 -4.62 -0.91
N GLY A 139 -24.98 -4.02 -2.05
CA GLY A 139 -25.05 -4.66 -3.37
C GLY A 139 -24.13 -5.87 -3.56
N ARG A 140 -23.28 -6.20 -2.58
CA ARG A 140 -22.49 -7.45 -2.57
C ARG A 140 -23.24 -8.63 -1.99
N ALA A 141 -24.44 -8.41 -1.46
CA ALA A 141 -25.30 -9.46 -0.96
C ALA A 141 -25.94 -10.23 -2.12
N GLY A 142 -25.88 -11.56 -2.04
CA GLY A 142 -26.33 -12.49 -3.07
C GLY A 142 -25.24 -12.86 -4.05
N ARG A 143 -24.86 -14.15 -4.10
CA ARG A 143 -23.95 -14.67 -5.12
C ARG A 143 -24.76 -15.12 -6.34
N PRO A 144 -24.53 -14.53 -7.53
CA PRO A 144 -25.16 -14.99 -8.76
C PRO A 144 -24.97 -16.50 -8.92
N GLN A 145 -26.01 -17.21 -9.35
CA GLN A 145 -26.04 -18.67 -9.56
C GLN A 145 -26.06 -19.56 -8.29
N TYR A 146 -25.71 -19.04 -7.11
CA TYR A 146 -25.65 -19.85 -5.88
C TYR A 146 -26.78 -19.54 -4.90
N ASP A 147 -27.18 -18.27 -4.80
CA ASP A 147 -28.14 -17.81 -3.82
C ASP A 147 -29.43 -17.34 -4.51
N LYS A 148 -30.60 -17.74 -3.98
CA LYS A 148 -31.91 -17.25 -4.46
C LYS A 148 -32.14 -15.79 -4.09
N GLU A 149 -31.65 -15.41 -2.91
CA GLU A 149 -31.81 -14.08 -2.33
C GLU A 149 -30.50 -13.68 -1.64
N GLY A 150 -30.18 -12.39 -1.70
CA GLY A 150 -29.09 -11.77 -0.95
C GLY A 150 -29.63 -11.01 0.26
N ILE A 151 -28.95 -11.11 1.40
CA ILE A 151 -29.36 -10.43 2.65
C ILE A 151 -28.33 -9.34 2.98
N ALA A 152 -28.75 -8.09 3.04
CA ALA A 152 -27.93 -6.98 3.53
C ALA A 152 -28.48 -6.46 4.86
N ILE A 153 -27.62 -6.40 5.88
CA ILE A 153 -27.97 -5.98 7.24
C ILE A 153 -27.14 -4.75 7.60
N LEU A 154 -27.81 -3.66 7.97
CA LEU A 154 -27.19 -2.46 8.51
C LEU A 154 -27.49 -2.39 10.01
N ILE A 155 -26.44 -2.38 10.84
CA ILE A 155 -26.60 -2.47 12.30
C ILE A 155 -26.92 -1.09 12.88
N ALA A 156 -28.01 -1.02 13.64
CA ALA A 156 -28.41 0.12 14.47
C ALA A 156 -28.20 -0.20 15.96
N SER A 157 -27.97 0.84 16.77
CA SER A 157 -27.75 0.74 18.22
C SER A 157 -29.01 1.05 19.04
N SER A 158 -30.03 1.62 18.42
CA SER A 158 -31.34 1.96 19.01
C SER A 158 -32.45 1.91 17.96
N GLU A 159 -33.71 1.93 18.39
CA GLU A 159 -34.87 2.01 17.49
C GLU A 159 -34.88 3.32 16.70
N ASP A 160 -34.61 4.47 17.34
CA ASP A 160 -34.50 5.77 16.65
C ASP A 160 -33.42 5.75 15.55
N GLU A 161 -32.29 5.07 15.81
CA GLU A 161 -31.23 4.92 14.81
C GLU A 161 -31.64 3.96 13.70
N GLN A 162 -32.43 2.93 14.00
CA GLN A 162 -32.97 2.03 12.99
C GLN A 162 -33.87 2.79 12.00
N ASP A 163 -34.76 3.64 12.50
CA ASP A 163 -35.66 4.44 11.64
C ASP A 163 -34.86 5.40 10.75
N TYR A 164 -33.90 6.11 11.34
CA TYR A 164 -32.96 6.97 10.59
C TYR A 164 -32.24 6.20 9.48
N LEU A 165 -31.68 5.02 9.78
CA LEU A 165 -30.93 4.24 8.80
C LEU A 165 -31.83 3.63 7.72
N MET A 166 -33.08 3.30 8.05
CA MET A 166 -34.08 2.86 7.07
C MET A 166 -34.37 3.98 6.06
N GLU A 167 -34.66 5.19 6.54
CA GLU A 167 -35.01 6.32 5.69
C GLU A 167 -33.80 6.81 4.86
N ASP A 168 -32.68 7.11 5.51
CA ASP A 168 -31.55 7.81 4.88
C ASP A 168 -30.61 6.89 4.08
N TYR A 169 -30.65 5.58 4.28
CA TYR A 169 -29.78 4.64 3.56
C TYR A 169 -30.55 3.59 2.76
N ILE A 170 -31.50 2.90 3.39
CA ILE A 170 -32.18 1.76 2.74
C ILE A 170 -33.16 2.27 1.68
N LEU A 171 -34.03 3.21 2.03
CA LEU A 171 -35.07 3.74 1.14
C LEU A 171 -34.58 4.89 0.25
N SER A 172 -33.50 5.57 0.67
CA SER A 172 -32.94 6.69 -0.08
C SER A 172 -32.16 6.28 -1.33
N ASN A 173 -32.15 7.18 -2.31
CA ASN A 173 -31.31 7.10 -3.51
C ASN A 173 -29.88 7.59 -3.20
N PRO A 174 -28.85 7.07 -3.91
CA PRO A 174 -27.50 7.60 -3.80
C PRO A 174 -27.43 9.10 -4.09
N GLU A 175 -26.45 9.77 -3.50
CA GLU A 175 -26.16 11.18 -3.78
C GLU A 175 -25.80 11.38 -5.26
N ARG A 176 -26.07 12.57 -5.78
CA ARG A 176 -25.65 12.93 -7.13
C ARG A 176 -24.12 12.94 -7.24
N ILE A 177 -23.63 12.60 -8.42
CA ILE A 177 -22.20 12.68 -8.73
C ILE A 177 -21.90 14.12 -9.14
N ASP A 178 -21.09 14.80 -8.31
CA ASP A 178 -20.59 16.14 -8.61
C ASP A 178 -19.14 16.09 -9.10
N SER A 179 -18.82 16.93 -10.08
CA SER A 179 -17.45 17.07 -10.55
C SER A 179 -16.55 17.62 -9.44
N ARG A 180 -15.37 17.01 -9.27
CA ARG A 180 -14.33 17.46 -8.34
C ARG A 180 -13.24 18.28 -9.01
N LEU A 181 -13.40 18.62 -10.30
CA LEU A 181 -12.41 19.31 -11.11
C LEU A 181 -12.08 20.70 -10.57
N ALA A 182 -13.06 21.45 -10.06
CA ALA A 182 -12.85 22.83 -9.57
C ALA A 182 -12.03 22.97 -8.27
N GLN A 183 -11.30 21.94 -7.86
CA GLN A 183 -10.30 22.03 -6.81
C GLN A 183 -8.96 22.45 -7.40
N GLU A 184 -8.28 23.39 -6.75
CA GLU A 184 -7.01 23.94 -7.25
C GLU A 184 -5.95 22.85 -7.46
N SER A 185 -5.81 21.89 -6.54
CA SER A 185 -4.88 20.75 -6.68
C SER A 185 -5.12 19.95 -7.96
N ALA A 186 -6.37 19.64 -8.29
CA ALA A 186 -6.70 18.91 -9.51
C ALA A 186 -6.48 19.76 -10.77
N LEU A 187 -6.98 21.00 -10.78
CA LEU A 187 -6.89 21.89 -11.95
C LEU A 187 -5.45 22.26 -12.28
N ARG A 188 -4.56 22.42 -11.29
CA ARG A 188 -3.18 22.84 -11.48
C ARG A 188 -2.41 21.89 -12.39
N GLY A 189 -2.43 20.60 -12.05
CA GLY A 189 -1.81 19.55 -12.86
C GLY A 189 -2.44 19.43 -14.25
N HIS A 190 -3.78 19.44 -14.33
CA HIS A 190 -4.47 19.35 -15.62
C HIS A 190 -4.23 20.55 -16.53
N THR A 191 -4.09 21.76 -15.98
CA THR A 191 -3.79 22.98 -16.74
C THR A 191 -2.40 22.88 -17.35
N LEU A 192 -1.39 22.49 -16.56
CA LEU A 192 -0.03 22.30 -17.07
C LEU A 192 0.01 21.17 -18.11
N ALA A 193 -0.70 20.07 -17.88
CA ALA A 193 -0.79 18.95 -18.81
C ALA A 193 -1.44 19.35 -20.15
N ALA A 194 -2.53 20.12 -20.12
CA ALA A 194 -3.21 20.60 -21.33
C ALA A 194 -2.29 21.50 -22.19
N ILE A 195 -1.49 22.36 -21.56
CA ILE A 195 -0.55 23.23 -22.28
C ILE A 195 0.67 22.44 -22.79
N SER A 196 1.28 21.61 -21.94
CA SER A 196 2.49 20.85 -22.28
C SER A 196 2.26 19.77 -23.36
N SER A 197 1.03 19.23 -23.42
CA SER A 197 0.60 18.25 -24.43
C SER A 197 0.01 18.91 -25.68
N ASP A 198 0.12 20.24 -25.81
CA ASP A 198 -0.32 21.01 -26.98
C ASP A 198 -1.85 20.97 -27.23
N TYR A 199 -2.68 20.67 -26.21
CA TYR A 199 -4.15 20.73 -26.31
C TYR A 199 -4.71 22.15 -26.18
N ALA A 200 -4.01 23.02 -25.45
CA ALA A 200 -4.41 24.40 -25.22
C ALA A 200 -3.19 25.33 -25.27
N HIS A 201 -3.40 26.54 -25.80
CA HIS A 201 -2.33 27.53 -26.00
C HIS A 201 -2.69 28.93 -25.52
N SER A 202 -3.83 29.12 -24.89
CA SER A 202 -4.30 30.41 -24.38
C SER A 202 -5.32 30.17 -23.27
N GLU A 203 -5.56 31.19 -22.44
CA GLU A 203 -6.60 31.12 -21.41
C GLU A 203 -7.98 30.76 -21.99
N ASN A 204 -8.33 31.33 -23.16
CA ASN A 204 -9.60 31.01 -23.82
C ASN A 204 -9.67 29.54 -24.24
N SER A 205 -8.61 29.00 -24.87
CA SER A 205 -8.59 27.57 -25.26
C SER A 205 -8.64 26.62 -24.05
N LEU A 206 -8.08 27.04 -22.90
CA LEU A 206 -8.20 26.30 -21.64
C LEU A 206 -9.64 26.33 -21.10
N LEU A 207 -10.30 27.49 -21.18
CA LEU A 207 -11.71 27.60 -20.81
C LEU A 207 -12.61 26.76 -21.70
N ASP A 208 -12.34 26.70 -23.01
CA ASP A 208 -13.07 25.85 -23.96
C ASP A 208 -12.86 24.35 -23.64
N PHE A 209 -11.61 23.97 -23.37
CA PHE A 209 -11.26 22.62 -22.95
C PHE A 209 -11.98 22.21 -21.66
N PHE A 210 -11.87 23.02 -20.60
CA PHE A 210 -12.52 22.73 -19.32
C PHE A 210 -14.05 22.87 -19.39
N GLY A 211 -14.57 23.72 -20.27
CA GLY A 211 -15.99 23.83 -20.58
C GLY A 211 -16.59 22.55 -21.18
N SER A 212 -15.76 21.73 -21.82
CA SER A 212 -16.17 20.44 -22.39
C SER A 212 -16.11 19.27 -21.39
N THR A 213 -15.79 19.53 -20.11
CA THR A 213 -15.70 18.49 -19.07
C THR A 213 -17.05 18.26 -18.37
N PHE A 214 -17.14 17.22 -17.53
CA PHE A 214 -18.30 17.01 -16.65
C PHE A 214 -18.54 18.19 -15.70
N TYR A 215 -17.52 18.98 -15.36
CA TYR A 215 -17.74 20.24 -14.65
C TYR A 215 -18.48 21.24 -15.54
N GLY A 216 -17.96 21.51 -16.74
CA GLY A 216 -18.53 22.49 -17.67
C GLY A 216 -19.94 22.12 -18.16
N TYR A 217 -20.26 20.83 -18.20
CA TYR A 217 -21.63 20.35 -18.44
C TYR A 217 -22.61 20.74 -17.34
N ASN A 218 -22.18 20.72 -16.07
CA ASN A 218 -23.05 20.96 -14.92
C ASN A 218 -23.03 22.40 -14.39
N TYR A 219 -21.94 23.14 -14.64
CA TYR A 219 -21.71 24.46 -14.05
C TYR A 219 -21.16 25.46 -15.08
N PRO A 220 -21.48 26.77 -14.94
CA PRO A 220 -20.88 27.82 -15.75
C PRO A 220 -19.36 27.88 -15.61
N THR A 221 -18.67 28.20 -16.71
CA THR A 221 -17.19 28.31 -16.77
C THR A 221 -16.62 29.47 -15.97
N ALA A 222 -17.45 30.43 -15.55
CA ALA A 222 -17.04 31.59 -14.76
C ALA A 222 -16.33 31.20 -13.44
N GLY A 223 -16.78 30.12 -12.79
CA GLY A 223 -16.15 29.61 -11.56
C GLY A 223 -14.73 29.08 -11.81
N ILE A 224 -14.54 28.30 -12.88
CA ILE A 224 -13.20 27.80 -13.26
C ILE A 224 -12.30 28.94 -13.70
N LYS A 225 -12.82 29.97 -14.38
CA LYS A 225 -12.00 31.07 -14.88
C LYS A 225 -11.19 31.77 -13.80
N LEU A 226 -11.78 32.01 -12.63
CA LEU A 226 -11.07 32.65 -11.51
C LEU A 226 -9.92 31.78 -10.99
N ILE A 227 -10.18 30.48 -10.81
CA ILE A 227 -9.20 29.49 -10.34
C ILE A 227 -8.11 29.28 -11.39
N LEU A 228 -8.47 29.23 -12.67
CA LEU A 228 -7.54 29.09 -13.77
C LEU A 228 -6.58 30.28 -13.82
N GLY A 229 -7.09 31.50 -13.63
CA GLY A 229 -6.26 32.69 -13.57
C GLY A 229 -5.23 32.66 -12.45
N SER A 230 -5.58 32.17 -11.24
CA SER A 230 -4.61 32.00 -10.15
C SER A 230 -3.58 30.93 -10.46
N ILE A 231 -4.01 29.80 -11.05
CA ILE A 231 -3.13 28.70 -11.46
C ILE A 231 -2.14 29.15 -12.53
N LEU A 232 -2.58 29.86 -13.57
CA LEU A 232 -1.69 30.34 -14.63
C LEU A 232 -0.63 31.31 -14.08
N ARG A 233 -1.03 32.23 -13.20
CA ARG A 233 -0.09 33.12 -12.49
C ARG A 233 0.91 32.34 -11.64
N TYR A 234 0.43 31.33 -10.91
CA TYR A 234 1.29 30.46 -10.10
C TYR A 234 2.29 29.70 -10.98
N LEU A 235 1.82 28.97 -11.99
CA LEU A 235 2.67 28.18 -12.88
C LEU A 235 3.70 29.04 -13.63
N SER A 236 3.33 30.26 -14.03
CA SER A 236 4.25 31.18 -14.67
C SER A 236 5.30 31.73 -13.70
N ARG A 237 4.89 32.16 -12.50
CA ARG A 237 5.80 32.60 -11.43
C ARG A 237 6.81 31.52 -11.05
N GLU A 238 6.36 30.26 -11.03
CA GLU A 238 7.20 29.10 -10.69
C GLU A 238 8.01 28.56 -11.89
N GLY A 239 8.04 29.28 -13.02
CA GLY A 239 8.87 28.95 -14.17
C GLY A 239 8.44 27.70 -14.93
N MET A 240 7.17 27.30 -14.84
CA MET A 240 6.61 26.17 -15.59
C MET A 240 5.94 26.60 -16.90
N LEU A 241 5.46 27.84 -16.95
CA LEU A 241 4.82 28.42 -18.12
C LEU A 241 5.43 29.77 -18.48
N GLU A 242 5.49 30.05 -19.77
CA GLU A 242 5.89 31.32 -20.35
C GLU A 242 4.79 31.87 -21.26
N TYR A 243 4.68 33.19 -21.30
CA TYR A 243 3.81 33.92 -22.23
C TYR A 243 4.62 34.37 -23.43
N ASP A 244 4.20 33.93 -24.62
CA ASP A 244 4.68 34.38 -25.93
C ASP A 244 3.55 35.17 -26.61
N GLY A 245 3.48 36.46 -26.27
CA GLY A 245 2.29 37.27 -26.54
C GLY A 245 1.05 36.72 -25.82
N ASP A 246 0.00 36.44 -26.58
CA ASP A 246 -1.23 35.81 -26.05
C ASP A 246 -1.13 34.28 -25.94
N ARG A 247 0.00 33.69 -26.36
CA ARG A 247 0.20 32.24 -26.38
C ARG A 247 0.90 31.77 -25.11
N LEU A 248 0.36 30.74 -24.48
CA LEU A 248 0.96 30.00 -23.37
C LEU A 248 1.82 28.87 -23.89
N LYS A 249 3.04 28.74 -23.36
CA LYS A 249 3.96 27.63 -23.63
C LYS A 249 4.51 27.06 -22.34
N ALA A 250 4.63 25.74 -22.26
CA ALA A 250 5.32 25.09 -21.15
C ALA A 250 6.84 25.21 -21.34
N THR A 251 7.55 25.57 -20.27
CA THR A 251 9.02 25.55 -20.22
C THR A 251 9.53 24.10 -20.19
N ASP A 252 10.84 23.89 -20.35
CA ASP A 252 11.43 22.55 -20.19
C ASP A 252 11.19 21.98 -18.78
N PHE A 253 11.22 22.85 -17.75
CA PHE A 253 10.87 22.46 -16.39
C PHE A 253 9.39 22.07 -16.27
N GLY A 254 8.47 22.91 -16.75
CA GLY A 254 7.03 22.62 -16.71
C GLY A 254 6.64 21.38 -17.51
N ARG A 255 7.24 21.17 -18.68
CA ARG A 255 7.07 19.95 -19.49
C ARG A 255 7.53 18.73 -18.69
N ARG A 256 8.70 18.80 -18.05
CA ARG A 256 9.22 17.69 -17.25
C ARG A 256 8.33 17.36 -16.06
N VAL A 257 7.79 18.37 -15.37
CA VAL A 257 6.82 18.20 -14.29
C VAL A 257 5.58 17.44 -14.77
N SER A 258 5.03 17.82 -15.92
CA SER A 258 3.89 17.13 -16.52
C SER A 258 4.21 15.68 -16.90
N GLU A 259 5.38 15.40 -17.47
CA GLU A 259 5.81 14.04 -17.84
C GLU A 259 6.02 13.12 -16.63
N LEU A 260 6.43 13.68 -15.49
CA LEU A 260 6.60 12.95 -14.23
C LEU A 260 5.27 12.67 -13.51
N TYR A 261 4.18 13.30 -13.98
CA TYR A 261 2.84 13.19 -13.43
C TYR A 261 2.73 13.59 -11.94
N ILE A 262 3.59 14.51 -11.51
CA ILE A 262 3.56 15.08 -10.15
C ILE A 262 2.76 16.38 -10.13
N ASP A 263 2.15 16.71 -8.99
CA ASP A 263 1.53 18.02 -8.78
C ASP A 263 2.58 19.13 -8.99
N PRO A 264 2.27 20.21 -9.70
CA PRO A 264 3.19 21.35 -9.81
C PRO A 264 3.66 21.91 -8.45
N LEU A 265 2.86 21.82 -7.40
CA LEU A 265 3.29 22.16 -6.04
C LEU A 265 4.38 21.22 -5.52
N THR A 266 4.24 19.91 -5.72
CA THR A 266 5.28 18.92 -5.43
C THR A 266 6.58 19.29 -6.14
N ALA A 267 6.53 19.62 -7.43
CA ALA A 267 7.71 20.00 -8.20
C ALA A 267 8.42 21.25 -7.66
N VAL A 268 7.65 22.24 -7.19
CA VAL A 268 8.19 23.45 -6.55
C VAL A 268 8.88 23.13 -5.24
N VAL A 269 8.23 22.36 -4.36
CA VAL A 269 8.81 21.91 -3.09
C VAL A 269 10.13 21.17 -3.33
N LEU A 270 10.14 20.21 -4.27
CA LEU A 270 11.35 19.46 -4.62
C LEU A 270 12.44 20.37 -5.20
N ARG A 271 12.11 21.26 -6.13
CA ARG A 271 13.05 22.21 -6.75
C ARG A 271 13.71 23.10 -5.69
N ASP A 272 12.91 23.65 -4.79
CA ASP A 272 13.38 24.62 -3.80
C ASP A 272 14.21 23.93 -2.74
N GLY A 273 13.76 22.77 -2.22
CA GLY A 273 14.56 21.97 -1.29
C GLY A 273 15.88 21.47 -1.89
N LEU A 274 15.89 21.11 -3.19
CA LEU A 274 17.14 20.75 -3.88
C LEU A 274 18.12 21.92 -3.97
N LYS A 275 17.62 23.13 -4.26
CA LYS A 275 18.45 24.35 -4.41
C LYS A 275 18.94 24.87 -3.07
N GLN A 276 18.07 24.87 -2.07
CA GLN A 276 18.36 25.40 -0.74
C GLN A 276 19.27 24.46 0.05
N GLY A 277 19.01 23.15 -0.02
CA GLY A 277 19.69 22.16 0.80
C GLY A 277 19.33 22.28 2.28
N ALA A 278 20.15 21.66 3.13
CA ALA A 278 20.07 21.70 4.59
C ALA A 278 21.45 22.02 5.18
N LEU A 279 21.52 22.27 6.49
CA LEU A 279 22.80 22.52 7.18
C LEU A 279 23.66 21.24 7.22
N ASP A 280 23.02 20.11 7.48
CA ASP A 280 23.59 18.77 7.30
C ASP A 280 22.78 18.01 6.25
N VAL A 281 23.44 17.44 5.24
CA VAL A 281 22.76 16.77 4.13
C VAL A 281 22.97 15.27 4.23
N THR A 282 21.90 14.56 4.58
CA THR A 282 21.91 13.11 4.78
C THR A 282 20.87 12.43 3.88
N ASP A 283 20.68 11.11 4.04
CA ASP A 283 19.54 10.42 3.43
C ASP A 283 18.20 10.98 3.96
N PHE A 284 18.13 11.32 5.25
CA PHE A 284 16.92 11.81 5.91
C PHE A 284 16.45 13.12 5.31
N THR A 285 17.37 14.03 4.95
CA THR A 285 17.06 15.29 4.25
C THR A 285 16.13 15.08 3.05
N TRP A 286 16.47 14.11 2.19
CA TRP A 286 15.72 13.85 0.97
C TRP A 286 14.46 13.02 1.21
N LEU A 287 14.49 12.12 2.20
CA LEU A 287 13.31 11.37 2.63
C LEU A 287 12.25 12.29 3.23
N HIS A 288 12.64 13.26 4.06
CA HIS A 288 11.73 14.25 4.59
C HIS A 288 11.21 15.18 3.49
N LEU A 289 12.08 15.63 2.58
CA LEU A 289 11.69 16.51 1.48
C LEU A 289 10.57 15.90 0.61
N ILE A 290 10.69 14.62 0.23
CA ILE A 290 9.61 13.95 -0.52
C ILE A 290 8.35 13.78 0.33
N CYS A 291 8.50 13.54 1.64
CA CYS A 291 7.37 13.38 2.56
C CYS A 291 6.53 14.65 2.71
N HIS A 292 7.18 15.81 2.63
CA HIS A 292 6.53 17.13 2.66
C HIS A 292 5.70 17.44 1.39
N THR A 293 5.79 16.61 0.36
CA THR A 293 5.07 16.88 -0.89
C THR A 293 3.60 16.42 -0.83
N PRO A 294 2.68 17.12 -1.51
CA PRO A 294 1.28 16.69 -1.65
C PRO A 294 1.11 15.27 -2.21
N ASP A 295 2.02 14.84 -3.08
CA ASP A 295 1.97 13.54 -3.75
C ASP A 295 2.43 12.37 -2.87
N MET A 296 3.01 12.60 -1.68
CA MET A 296 3.39 11.52 -0.77
C MET A 296 2.19 10.79 -0.18
N ARG A 297 1.04 11.46 -0.09
CA ARG A 297 -0.10 11.03 0.72
C ARG A 297 -0.54 9.58 0.36
N PRO A 298 -0.94 8.77 1.36
CA PRO A 298 -1.13 9.12 2.76
C PRO A 298 0.17 9.19 3.56
N ILE A 299 0.29 10.21 4.41
CA ILE A 299 1.34 10.29 5.44
C ILE A 299 0.95 9.50 6.68
N LEU A 300 1.95 9.02 7.42
CA LEU A 300 1.80 8.23 8.63
C LEU A 300 1.62 9.15 9.84
N ARG A 301 0.38 9.50 10.17
CA ARG A 301 0.12 10.36 11.33
C ARG A 301 0.62 9.69 12.63
N PRO A 302 1.32 10.43 13.52
CA PRO A 302 1.68 9.92 14.83
C PRO A 302 0.43 9.66 15.66
N ARG A 303 0.39 8.53 16.37
CA ARG A 303 -0.59 8.33 17.44
C ARG A 303 -0.08 8.98 18.71
N ARG A 304 -0.93 9.10 19.72
CA ARG A 304 -0.56 9.67 21.03
C ARG A 304 0.74 9.10 21.63
N ASN A 305 0.97 7.79 21.45
CA ASN A 305 2.18 7.12 21.96
C ASN A 305 3.42 7.30 21.08
N ASP A 306 3.25 7.81 19.86
CA ASP A 306 4.34 8.05 18.90
C ASP A 306 4.80 9.53 18.95
N MET A 307 4.00 10.44 19.52
CA MET A 307 4.24 11.89 19.49
C MET A 307 5.62 12.26 20.02
N GLU A 308 5.94 11.88 21.26
CA GLU A 308 7.21 12.22 21.91
C GLU A 308 8.42 11.72 21.11
N LEU A 309 8.33 10.50 20.57
CA LEU A 309 9.39 9.91 19.74
C LEU A 309 9.62 10.73 18.46
N VAL A 310 8.54 11.16 17.79
CA VAL A 310 8.63 11.88 16.52
C VAL A 310 9.08 13.33 16.75
N GLU A 311 8.60 13.98 17.80
CA GLU A 311 9.01 15.33 18.19
C GLU A 311 10.49 15.38 18.55
N THR A 312 10.95 14.46 19.40
CA THR A 312 12.38 14.36 19.77
C THR A 312 13.24 14.14 18.54
N TYR A 313 12.83 13.25 17.64
CA TYR A 313 13.57 12.97 16.41
C TYR A 313 13.62 14.22 15.50
N LEU A 314 12.52 14.97 15.36
CA LEU A 314 12.51 16.22 14.61
C LEU A 314 13.48 17.26 15.20
N GLU A 315 13.55 17.37 16.52
CA GLU A 315 14.48 18.27 17.20
C GLU A 315 15.95 17.88 16.95
N GLU A 316 16.27 16.60 17.06
CA GLU A 316 17.62 16.06 16.84
C GLU A 316 18.09 16.19 15.38
N HIS A 317 17.16 16.05 14.43
CA HIS A 317 17.43 16.08 12.98
C HIS A 317 17.04 17.41 12.32
N ARG A 318 16.87 18.49 13.11
CA ARG A 318 16.40 19.79 12.60
C ARG A 318 17.33 20.39 11.55
N ASP A 319 18.63 20.19 11.70
CA ASP A 319 19.67 20.69 10.79
C ASP A 319 19.67 19.94 9.45
N GLU A 320 18.96 18.81 9.35
CA GLU A 320 18.84 18.00 8.14
C GLU A 320 17.63 18.36 7.27
N ILE A 321 16.76 19.27 7.71
CA ILE A 321 15.51 19.59 7.02
C ILE A 321 15.74 20.61 5.91
N ALA A 322 15.52 20.21 4.66
CA ALA A 322 15.70 21.03 3.45
C ALA A 322 14.50 21.92 3.08
N ILE A 323 13.61 22.20 4.04
CA ILE A 323 12.48 23.10 3.87
C ILE A 323 12.40 24.08 5.03
N HIS A 324 11.77 25.22 4.81
CA HIS A 324 11.38 26.08 5.91
C HIS A 324 10.18 25.47 6.63
N LEU A 325 10.42 24.92 7.82
CA LEU A 325 9.33 24.58 8.74
C LEU A 325 8.63 25.88 9.13
N THR A 326 7.43 26.09 8.62
CA THR A 326 6.55 27.12 9.16
C THR A 326 6.17 26.72 10.58
N GLU A 327 6.54 27.54 11.57
CA GLU A 327 5.99 27.45 12.92
C GLU A 327 4.48 27.76 12.84
N GLY A 328 3.69 26.74 12.53
CA GLY A 328 2.24 26.86 12.44
C GLY A 328 1.67 27.14 13.83
N TYR A 329 0.86 28.19 13.94
CA TYR A 329 0.04 28.42 15.14
C TYR A 329 -1.19 27.48 15.17
N ASP A 330 -1.47 26.75 14.08
CA ASP A 330 -2.56 25.77 13.99
C ASP A 330 -2.08 24.34 14.30
N TYR A 331 -2.80 23.67 15.18
CA TYR A 331 -2.56 22.30 15.60
C TYR A 331 -2.61 21.29 14.43
N ILE A 332 -3.45 21.55 13.42
CA ILE A 332 -3.61 20.64 12.27
C ILE A 332 -2.32 20.59 11.44
N ASP A 333 -1.74 21.76 11.14
CA ASP A 333 -0.51 21.86 10.34
C ASP A 333 0.69 21.21 11.06
N TYR A 334 0.72 21.33 12.39
CA TYR A 334 1.71 20.68 13.22
C TYR A 334 1.58 19.14 13.18
N GLU A 335 0.37 18.60 13.33
CA GLU A 335 0.15 17.14 13.21
C GLU A 335 0.51 16.60 11.82
N GLU A 336 0.25 17.36 10.75
CA GLU A 336 0.67 16.97 9.40
C GLU A 336 2.19 16.93 9.28
N SER A 337 2.87 17.97 9.77
CA SER A 337 4.33 18.04 9.77
C SER A 337 4.96 16.87 10.52
N LEU A 338 4.45 16.51 11.70
CA LEU A 338 4.91 15.33 12.42
C LEU A 338 4.60 14.02 11.67
N GLY A 339 3.50 13.96 10.92
CA GLY A 339 3.19 12.83 10.04
C GLY A 339 4.22 12.67 8.91
N GLU A 340 4.75 13.77 8.38
CA GLU A 340 5.80 13.79 7.37
C GLU A 340 7.13 13.28 7.92
N VAL A 341 7.51 13.77 9.11
CA VAL A 341 8.68 13.28 9.87
C VAL A 341 8.57 11.79 10.15
N LYS A 342 7.44 11.33 10.72
CA LYS A 342 7.22 9.91 11.00
C LYS A 342 7.30 9.05 9.73
N THR A 343 6.78 9.55 8.61
CA THR A 343 6.88 8.84 7.34
C THR A 343 8.33 8.73 6.87
N ALA A 344 9.11 9.80 7.00
CA ALA A 344 10.54 9.80 6.69
C ALA A 344 11.33 8.85 7.62
N MET A 345 11.04 8.85 8.93
CA MET A 345 11.65 7.91 9.90
C MET A 345 11.41 6.45 9.51
N VAL A 346 10.20 6.12 9.06
CA VAL A 346 9.85 4.76 8.60
C VAL A 346 10.63 4.39 7.34
N LEU A 347 10.77 5.31 6.38
CA LEU A 347 11.58 5.09 5.18
C LEU A 347 13.07 4.96 5.52
N GLU A 348 13.56 5.73 6.49
CA GLU A 348 14.94 5.68 6.94
C GLU A 348 15.24 4.33 7.62
N ALA A 349 14.42 3.92 8.58
CA ALA A 349 14.53 2.62 9.22
C ALA A 349 14.48 1.47 8.19
N TRP A 350 13.64 1.62 7.16
CA TRP A 350 13.53 0.67 6.07
C TRP A 350 14.82 0.54 5.25
N ILE A 351 15.47 1.65 4.86
CA ILE A 351 16.75 1.63 4.14
C ILE A 351 17.95 1.28 5.03
N ASN A 352 17.77 1.30 6.35
CA ASN A 352 18.74 0.85 7.35
C ASN A 352 18.48 -0.60 7.79
N GLU A 353 17.66 -1.34 7.03
CA GLU A 353 17.47 -2.79 7.17
C GLU A 353 16.85 -3.24 8.49
N VAL A 354 16.14 -2.33 9.19
CA VAL A 354 15.34 -2.70 10.36
C VAL A 354 14.30 -3.75 9.95
N SER A 355 14.20 -4.85 10.71
CA SER A 355 13.30 -5.96 10.36
C SER A 355 11.86 -5.46 10.18
N GLU A 356 11.06 -6.11 9.34
CA GLU A 356 9.68 -5.66 9.14
C GLU A 356 8.93 -5.67 10.47
N ASN A 357 9.07 -6.71 11.29
CA ASN A 357 8.41 -6.75 12.60
C ASN A 357 8.79 -5.56 13.50
N ASP A 358 10.08 -5.25 13.62
CA ASP A 358 10.54 -4.15 14.48
C ASP A 358 10.06 -2.79 13.96
N LEU A 359 10.04 -2.60 12.64
CA LEU A 359 9.52 -1.38 12.02
C LEU A 359 8.02 -1.23 12.31
N LEU A 360 7.23 -2.29 12.16
CA LEU A 360 5.78 -2.24 12.41
C LEU A 360 5.47 -1.96 13.89
N GLU A 361 6.22 -2.57 14.81
CA GLU A 361 6.02 -2.40 16.26
C GLU A 361 6.51 -1.03 16.74
N ARG A 362 7.74 -0.62 16.38
CA ARG A 362 8.34 0.63 16.84
C ARG A 362 7.60 1.87 16.34
N TYR A 363 7.12 1.85 15.11
CA TYR A 363 6.47 3.00 14.49
C TYR A 363 4.93 2.87 14.42
N ASN A 364 4.36 1.77 14.92
CA ASN A 364 2.92 1.54 14.98
C ASN A 364 2.24 1.63 13.60
N VAL A 365 2.86 0.99 12.61
CA VAL A 365 2.44 0.97 11.21
C VAL A 365 2.08 -0.46 10.79
N GLN A 366 1.36 -0.62 9.69
CA GLN A 366 1.04 -1.94 9.12
C GLN A 366 1.81 -2.18 7.81
N PRO A 367 1.99 -3.44 7.36
CA PRO A 367 2.76 -3.78 6.16
C PRO A 367 2.38 -2.97 4.91
N GLY A 368 1.08 -2.72 4.73
CA GLY A 368 0.53 -1.95 3.61
C GLY A 368 0.78 -0.44 3.71
N ASP A 369 0.89 0.11 4.91
CA ASP A 369 1.25 1.53 5.10
C ASP A 369 2.70 1.75 4.68
N ARG A 370 3.62 0.90 5.17
CA ARG A 370 5.02 0.91 4.74
C ARG A 370 5.14 0.68 3.23
N TYR A 371 4.41 -0.28 2.66
CA TYR A 371 4.42 -0.51 1.21
C TYR A 371 4.01 0.74 0.41
N SER A 372 2.98 1.45 0.89
CA SER A 372 2.49 2.68 0.24
C SER A 372 3.54 3.78 0.34
N ALA A 373 4.13 3.99 1.53
CA ALA A 373 5.22 4.94 1.73
C ALA A 373 6.43 4.63 0.83
N VAL A 374 6.84 3.36 0.73
CA VAL A 374 7.94 2.94 -0.15
C VAL A 374 7.62 3.16 -1.63
N THR A 375 6.40 2.84 -2.06
CA THR A 375 5.98 2.99 -3.47
C THR A 375 5.94 4.47 -3.86
N ASN A 376 5.29 5.30 -3.04
CA ASN A 376 5.21 6.75 -3.27
C ASN A 376 6.60 7.37 -3.17
N GLY A 377 7.38 6.98 -2.17
CA GLY A 377 8.75 7.45 -1.97
C GLY A 377 9.69 7.09 -3.13
N GLU A 378 9.59 5.87 -3.69
CA GLU A 378 10.37 5.49 -4.89
C GLU A 378 10.06 6.42 -6.07
N TRP A 379 8.77 6.66 -6.31
CA TRP A 379 8.32 7.54 -7.40
C TRP A 379 8.76 8.98 -7.18
N LEU A 380 8.62 9.52 -5.98
CA LEU A 380 9.01 10.90 -5.67
C LEU A 380 10.53 11.11 -5.68
N LEU A 381 11.32 10.13 -5.23
CA LEU A 381 12.78 10.17 -5.36
C LEU A 381 13.21 10.09 -6.84
N TYR A 382 12.50 9.31 -7.66
CA TYR A 382 12.70 9.33 -9.11
C TYR A 382 12.38 10.70 -9.70
N SER A 383 11.26 11.30 -9.30
CA SER A 383 10.88 12.65 -9.74
C SER A 383 11.92 13.68 -9.33
N ALA A 384 12.38 13.67 -8.08
CA ALA A 384 13.45 14.54 -7.59
C ALA A 384 14.77 14.32 -8.37
N HIS A 385 15.13 13.07 -8.69
CA HIS A 385 16.29 12.75 -9.53
C HIS A 385 16.19 13.38 -10.92
N GLU A 386 15.02 13.31 -11.56
CA GLU A 386 14.78 13.87 -12.88
C GLU A 386 14.72 15.40 -12.86
N LEU A 387 14.17 16.01 -11.81
CA LEU A 387 14.23 17.46 -11.63
C LEU A 387 15.66 17.94 -11.37
N ALA A 388 16.45 17.22 -10.56
CA ALA A 388 17.87 17.53 -10.34
C ALA A 388 18.67 17.52 -11.65
N LYS A 389 18.31 16.67 -12.63
CA LYS A 389 18.89 16.70 -13.98
C LYS A 389 18.56 18.01 -14.70
N THR A 390 17.29 18.40 -14.74
CA THR A 390 16.84 19.64 -15.40
C THR A 390 17.42 20.89 -14.74
N LEU A 391 17.68 20.84 -13.43
CA LEU A 391 18.28 21.92 -12.66
C LEU A 391 19.82 21.95 -12.72
N GLY A 392 20.46 21.00 -13.39
CA GLY A 392 21.93 20.95 -13.52
C GLY A 392 22.64 20.56 -12.22
N MET A 393 22.06 19.68 -11.40
CA MET A 393 22.56 19.28 -10.08
C MET A 393 23.06 17.82 -10.08
N PRO A 394 24.27 17.53 -10.62
CA PRO A 394 24.75 16.17 -10.84
C PRO A 394 25.05 15.39 -9.56
N GLU A 395 25.37 16.06 -8.46
CA GLU A 395 25.65 15.41 -7.16
C GLU A 395 24.37 14.91 -6.51
N SER A 396 23.38 15.80 -6.30
CA SER A 396 22.05 15.44 -5.81
C SER A 396 21.42 14.37 -6.70
N ARG A 397 21.55 14.51 -8.03
CA ARG A 397 21.06 13.50 -8.99
C ARG A 397 21.64 12.11 -8.74
N ARG A 398 22.96 11.98 -8.52
CA ARG A 398 23.62 10.69 -8.23
C ARG A 398 23.18 10.12 -6.89
N HIS A 399 23.05 10.97 -5.88
CA HIS A 399 22.59 10.55 -4.56
C HIS A 399 21.13 10.04 -4.60
N LEU A 400 20.23 10.78 -5.24
CA LEU A 400 18.79 10.44 -5.30
C LEU A 400 18.50 9.12 -6.01
N ILE A 401 19.25 8.76 -7.06
CA ILE A 401 19.05 7.46 -7.74
C ILE A 401 19.53 6.29 -6.88
N GLU A 402 20.58 6.49 -6.08
CA GLU A 402 21.04 5.51 -5.09
C GLU A 402 20.00 5.36 -3.97
N LEU A 403 19.57 6.47 -3.38
CA LEU A 403 18.55 6.50 -2.33
C LEU A 403 17.23 5.89 -2.80
N ARG A 404 16.78 6.19 -4.02
CA ARG A 404 15.61 5.54 -4.64
C ARG A 404 15.76 4.03 -4.66
N THR A 405 16.92 3.52 -5.07
CA THR A 405 17.17 2.07 -5.14
C THR A 405 17.13 1.45 -3.74
N ARG A 406 17.70 2.15 -2.75
CA ARG A 406 17.66 1.73 -1.34
C ARG A 406 16.24 1.71 -0.80
N VAL A 407 15.43 2.76 -1.05
CA VAL A 407 14.02 2.82 -0.64
C VAL A 407 13.21 1.70 -1.29
N LYS A 408 13.37 1.48 -2.60
CA LYS A 408 12.67 0.40 -3.30
C LYS A 408 12.90 -0.98 -2.70
N HIS A 409 14.15 -1.25 -2.30
CA HIS A 409 14.56 -2.59 -1.87
C HIS A 409 14.66 -2.75 -0.34
N GLY A 410 14.64 -1.65 0.41
CA GLY A 410 14.81 -1.64 1.87
C GLY A 410 16.21 -1.97 2.32
N VAL A 411 17.24 -1.48 1.64
CA VAL A 411 18.61 -1.92 1.91
C VAL A 411 19.59 -0.79 2.13
N SER A 412 20.64 -1.08 2.91
CA SER A 412 21.80 -0.20 3.01
C SER A 412 22.57 -0.16 1.70
N LYS A 413 23.52 0.79 1.61
CA LYS A 413 24.42 0.93 0.47
C LYS A 413 25.22 -0.35 0.17
N ASN A 414 25.54 -1.13 1.20
CA ASN A 414 26.36 -2.34 1.09
C ASN A 414 25.68 -3.48 0.31
N LEU A 415 24.35 -3.54 0.33
CA LEU A 415 23.60 -4.60 -0.35
C LEU A 415 23.15 -4.21 -1.77
N LEU A 416 23.36 -2.96 -2.20
CA LEU A 416 22.98 -2.49 -3.54
C LEU A 416 23.47 -3.38 -4.69
N PRO A 417 24.70 -3.94 -4.66
CA PRO A 417 25.13 -4.88 -5.69
C PRO A 417 24.25 -6.13 -5.76
N LEU A 418 23.71 -6.61 -4.64
CA LEU A 418 23.00 -7.89 -4.54
C LEU A 418 21.53 -7.79 -4.93
N VAL A 419 20.84 -6.72 -4.51
CA VAL A 419 19.39 -6.55 -4.77
C VAL A 419 19.04 -6.25 -6.23
N ARG A 420 20.05 -5.93 -7.06
CA ARG A 420 19.88 -5.81 -8.52
C ARG A 420 19.59 -7.15 -9.19
N ILE A 421 19.91 -8.27 -8.52
CA ILE A 421 19.66 -9.62 -9.02
C ILE A 421 18.18 -9.96 -8.82
N LYS A 422 17.51 -10.33 -9.91
CA LYS A 422 16.11 -10.74 -9.88
C LYS A 422 15.91 -11.91 -8.91
N GLY A 423 14.94 -11.76 -8.02
CA GLY A 423 14.62 -12.76 -6.98
C GLY A 423 15.35 -12.54 -5.64
N ILE A 424 16.24 -11.55 -5.56
CA ILE A 424 16.96 -11.19 -4.33
C ILE A 424 16.35 -9.92 -3.73
N GLY A 425 15.48 -10.13 -2.73
CA GLY A 425 15.02 -9.06 -1.84
C GLY A 425 15.98 -8.87 -0.67
N ARG A 426 15.67 -7.89 0.19
CA ARG A 426 16.44 -7.52 1.40
C ARG A 426 16.95 -8.70 2.22
N VAL A 427 16.05 -9.58 2.67
CA VAL A 427 16.42 -10.71 3.55
C VAL A 427 17.43 -11.64 2.89
N ARG A 428 17.22 -11.98 1.61
CA ARG A 428 18.15 -12.83 0.85
C ARG A 428 19.48 -12.13 0.57
N ALA A 429 19.45 -10.82 0.31
CA ALA A 429 20.66 -10.02 0.14
C ALA A 429 21.50 -10.03 1.42
N GLN A 430 20.87 -9.90 2.60
CA GLN A 430 21.57 -9.95 3.88
C GLN A 430 22.19 -11.33 4.15
N ILE A 431 21.47 -12.42 3.85
CA ILE A 431 21.99 -13.79 3.98
C ILE A 431 23.22 -13.99 3.10
N LEU A 432 23.17 -13.55 1.84
CA LEU A 432 24.30 -13.60 0.91
C LEU A 432 25.49 -12.79 1.43
N TYR A 433 25.23 -11.54 1.86
CA TYR A 433 26.26 -10.63 2.34
C TYR A 433 26.97 -11.18 3.59
N ASN A 434 26.21 -11.63 4.59
CA ASN A 434 26.73 -12.23 5.82
C ASN A 434 27.50 -13.53 5.55
N SER A 435 27.15 -14.24 4.48
CA SER A 435 27.86 -15.45 4.02
C SER A 435 29.08 -15.13 3.15
N GLY A 436 29.48 -13.85 3.07
CA GLY A 436 30.67 -13.37 2.39
C GLY A 436 30.48 -13.04 0.90
N TYR A 437 29.30 -13.29 0.33
CA TYR A 437 28.95 -13.01 -1.07
C TYR A 437 28.53 -11.55 -1.25
N THR A 438 29.48 -10.63 -1.11
CA THR A 438 29.24 -9.18 -1.11
C THR A 438 29.20 -8.55 -2.51
N THR A 439 29.63 -9.26 -3.55
CA THR A 439 29.74 -8.74 -4.93
C THR A 439 29.28 -9.77 -5.96
N HIS A 440 28.91 -9.29 -7.16
CA HIS A 440 28.60 -10.15 -8.31
C HIS A 440 29.76 -11.11 -8.65
N GLU A 441 31.01 -10.68 -8.50
CA GLU A 441 32.18 -11.53 -8.76
C GLU A 441 32.28 -12.70 -7.79
N LYS A 442 32.02 -12.46 -6.50
CA LYS A 442 32.01 -13.54 -5.50
C LYS A 442 30.87 -14.52 -5.76
N LEU A 443 29.69 -14.03 -6.12
CA LEU A 443 28.56 -14.88 -6.52
C LEU A 443 28.86 -15.69 -7.79
N LYS A 444 29.56 -15.11 -8.76
CA LYS A 444 29.97 -15.79 -9.99
C LYS A 444 30.90 -16.97 -9.71
N ARG A 445 31.79 -16.83 -8.74
CA ARG A 445 32.74 -17.87 -8.30
C ARG A 445 32.14 -18.88 -7.32
N ALA A 446 30.99 -18.58 -6.74
CA ALA A 446 30.34 -19.44 -5.75
C ALA A 446 29.94 -20.79 -6.37
N ASP A 447 30.12 -21.85 -5.58
CA ASP A 447 29.62 -23.18 -5.93
C ASP A 447 28.09 -23.24 -5.78
N LEU A 448 27.43 -24.02 -6.65
CA LEU A 448 25.96 -24.09 -6.65
C LEU A 448 25.42 -24.73 -5.35
N ARG A 449 26.14 -25.69 -4.77
CA ARG A 449 25.77 -26.31 -3.50
C ARG A 449 25.89 -25.33 -2.35
N GLN A 450 26.95 -24.52 -2.34
CA GLN A 450 27.14 -23.50 -1.32
C GLN A 450 25.99 -22.50 -1.30
N LEU A 451 25.54 -22.06 -2.48
CA LEU A 451 24.39 -21.15 -2.58
C LEU A 451 23.08 -21.83 -2.16
N THR A 452 22.88 -23.09 -2.54
CA THR A 452 21.65 -23.85 -2.23
C THR A 452 21.54 -24.21 -0.74
N ALA A 453 22.67 -24.29 -0.04
CA ALA A 453 22.70 -24.52 1.40
C ALA A 453 22.31 -23.30 2.23
N LEU A 454 22.26 -22.11 1.63
CA LEU A 454 21.89 -20.88 2.33
C LEU A 454 20.37 -20.84 2.60
N PRO A 455 19.94 -20.37 3.78
CA PRO A 455 18.53 -20.21 4.08
C PRO A 455 17.82 -19.37 3.01
N LEU A 456 16.60 -19.76 2.64
CA LEU A 456 15.76 -19.08 1.65
C LEU A 456 16.31 -19.02 0.21
N ILE A 457 17.40 -19.75 -0.08
CA ILE A 457 17.99 -19.86 -1.42
C ILE A 457 17.90 -21.31 -1.90
N GLY A 458 16.77 -21.66 -2.52
CA GLY A 458 16.59 -22.99 -3.11
C GLY A 458 17.31 -23.18 -4.46
N PRO A 459 17.36 -24.42 -4.99
CA PRO A 459 18.12 -24.76 -6.21
C PRO A 459 17.76 -23.90 -7.43
N LYS A 460 16.47 -23.63 -7.64
CA LYS A 460 15.97 -22.77 -8.73
C LYS A 460 16.50 -21.34 -8.63
N LEU A 461 16.49 -20.78 -7.40
CA LEU A 461 16.97 -19.43 -7.17
C LEU A 461 18.49 -19.36 -7.28
N ALA A 462 19.21 -20.34 -6.72
CA ALA A 462 20.66 -20.44 -6.83
C ALA A 462 21.14 -20.46 -8.30
N LYS A 463 20.47 -21.24 -9.16
CA LYS A 463 20.69 -21.24 -10.60
C LYS A 463 20.45 -19.87 -11.22
N THR A 464 19.29 -19.27 -10.93
CA THR A 464 18.93 -17.95 -11.46
C THR A 464 19.90 -16.85 -11.02
N ILE A 465 20.45 -16.93 -9.80
CA ILE A 465 21.52 -16.03 -9.33
C ILE A 465 22.77 -16.21 -10.19
N LYS A 466 23.27 -17.45 -10.33
CA LYS A 466 24.49 -17.72 -11.10
C LYS A 466 24.38 -17.27 -12.56
N GLU A 467 23.26 -17.55 -13.22
CA GLU A 467 23.04 -17.16 -14.61
C GLU A 467 23.07 -15.63 -14.77
N GLN A 468 22.42 -14.89 -13.87
CA GLN A 468 22.37 -13.42 -13.93
C GLN A 468 23.73 -12.75 -13.70
N VAL A 469 24.61 -13.38 -12.93
CA VAL A 469 25.98 -12.87 -12.69
C VAL A 469 27.01 -13.43 -13.68
N GLY A 470 26.55 -14.18 -14.70
CA GLY A 470 27.41 -14.78 -15.72
C GLY A 470 28.30 -15.91 -15.20
N GLY A 471 27.86 -16.63 -14.17
CA GLY A 471 28.50 -17.82 -13.63
C GLY A 471 28.09 -19.10 -14.38
N LEU A 472 28.97 -20.10 -14.36
CA LEU A 472 28.70 -21.42 -14.95
C LEU A 472 27.80 -22.25 -14.02
N VAL A 473 26.79 -22.90 -14.59
CA VAL A 473 25.90 -23.83 -13.89
C VAL A 473 26.09 -25.21 -14.50
N ASP A 474 26.49 -26.18 -13.70
CA ASP A 474 26.46 -27.59 -14.11
C ASP A 474 25.01 -28.09 -14.10
N GLU A 475 24.47 -28.42 -15.28
CA GLU A 475 23.10 -28.89 -15.41
C GLU A 475 22.82 -30.22 -14.69
N GLN A 476 23.80 -31.11 -14.63
CA GLN A 476 23.63 -32.41 -13.97
C GLN A 476 23.54 -32.22 -12.46
N GLU A 477 24.41 -31.36 -11.92
CA GLU A 477 24.41 -30.99 -10.51
C GLU A 477 23.13 -30.27 -10.11
N TRP A 478 22.67 -29.31 -10.92
CA TRP A 478 21.42 -28.61 -10.65
C TRP A 478 20.22 -29.54 -10.63
N LYS A 479 20.10 -30.46 -11.61
CA LYS A 479 18.99 -31.45 -11.66
C LYS A 479 18.98 -32.34 -10.42
N ARG A 480 20.16 -32.76 -9.94
CA ARG A 480 20.29 -33.55 -8.71
C ARG A 480 19.86 -32.78 -7.46
N LEU A 481 20.21 -31.51 -7.35
CA LEU A 481 19.80 -30.66 -6.22
C LEU A 481 18.30 -30.37 -6.24
N ASP A 482 17.72 -30.10 -7.41
CA ASP A 482 16.28 -29.85 -7.55
C ASP A 482 15.44 -31.09 -7.22
N SER A 483 15.88 -32.29 -7.60
CA SER A 483 15.19 -33.54 -7.28
C SER A 483 15.17 -33.86 -5.79
N ILE A 484 16.29 -33.65 -5.08
CA ILE A 484 16.39 -33.88 -3.63
C ILE A 484 15.41 -32.98 -2.86
N VAL A 485 15.32 -31.71 -3.24
CA VAL A 485 14.40 -30.77 -2.61
C VAL A 485 12.94 -31.10 -2.93
N ALA A 486 12.65 -31.55 -4.15
CA ALA A 486 11.32 -32.01 -4.53
C ALA A 486 10.89 -33.26 -3.72
N GLU A 487 11.79 -34.23 -3.52
CA GLU A 487 11.54 -35.42 -2.69
C GLU A 487 11.32 -35.06 -1.22
N GLN A 488 12.15 -34.17 -0.64
CA GLN A 488 11.96 -33.71 0.75
C GLN A 488 10.65 -32.95 0.95
N SER A 489 10.26 -32.09 0.00
CA SER A 489 8.98 -31.38 0.05
C SER A 489 7.79 -32.32 -0.08
N SER A 490 7.92 -33.42 -0.83
CA SER A 490 6.89 -34.45 -0.94
C SER A 490 6.78 -35.30 0.33
N LEU A 491 7.91 -35.61 0.98
CA LEU A 491 7.93 -36.38 2.23
C LEU A 491 7.36 -35.58 3.40
N SER A 492 7.61 -34.27 3.49
CA SER A 492 6.96 -33.42 4.51
C SER A 492 5.44 -33.36 4.35
N SER A 493 4.91 -33.36 3.12
CA SER A 493 3.46 -33.47 2.90
C SER A 493 2.89 -34.84 3.22
N PHE A 494 3.70 -35.91 3.12
CA PHE A 494 3.28 -37.28 3.43
C PHE A 494 3.38 -37.63 4.93
N ILE A 495 4.27 -36.99 5.68
CA ILE A 495 4.42 -37.21 7.14
C ILE A 495 3.28 -36.54 7.93
N GLU A 496 2.66 -35.48 7.39
CA GLU A 496 1.40 -34.93 7.93
C GLU A 496 0.15 -35.79 7.58
N GLU A 497 0.30 -36.82 6.73
CA GLU A 497 -0.81 -37.60 6.17
C GLU A 497 -0.89 -39.07 6.62
N LYS A 498 -0.11 -39.54 7.63
CA LYS A 498 -0.31 -40.89 8.17
C LYS A 498 -1.17 -40.95 9.45
N PRO A 499 -2.05 -41.96 9.55
CA PRO A 499 -3.26 -41.96 10.37
C PRO A 499 -3.00 -42.58 11.74
N GLU A 500 -3.78 -42.19 12.75
CA GLU A 500 -3.98 -43.03 13.93
C GLU A 500 -4.72 -44.31 13.49
N GLU A 501 -3.96 -45.40 13.34
CA GLU A 501 -4.50 -46.76 13.28
C GLU A 501 -4.69 -47.30 14.71
N ASP A 502 -5.91 -47.76 14.96
CA ASP A 502 -6.29 -48.97 15.70
C ASP A 502 -5.65 -49.24 17.09
N GLU A 503 -6.37 -48.83 18.14
CA GLU A 503 -6.46 -49.61 19.37
C GLU A 503 -7.84 -50.26 19.53
N LYS A 504 -7.85 -51.54 19.13
CA LYS A 504 -8.54 -52.71 19.72
C LYS A 504 -9.80 -52.52 20.58
N HIS A 505 -10.84 -53.23 20.11
CA HIS A 505 -11.72 -54.11 20.88
C HIS A 505 -11.53 -54.18 22.41
N GLU A 506 -12.59 -53.86 23.14
CA GLU A 506 -13.08 -54.72 24.22
C GLU A 506 -14.62 -54.68 24.25
N GLU A 507 -15.19 -55.88 24.33
CA GLU A 507 -16.59 -56.18 24.57
C GLU A 507 -17.00 -55.64 25.96
N ASP A 508 -18.21 -55.12 26.13
CA ASP A 508 -19.10 -55.69 27.14
C ASP A 508 -20.54 -55.18 27.09
N TYR A 509 -21.43 -56.10 27.46
CA TYR A 509 -22.86 -56.02 27.62
C TYR A 509 -23.32 -54.93 28.61
N PHE A 510 -24.28 -54.09 28.20
CA PHE A 510 -25.63 -53.89 28.77
C PHE A 510 -26.25 -52.54 28.35
#